data_AF-A0AB36FNT1-F1
#
_entry.id   AF-A0AB36FNT1-F1
#
_cell.length_a   1.000
_cell.length_b   1.000
_cell.length_c   1.000
_cell.angle_alpha   90.00
_cell.angle_beta   90.00
_cell.angle_gamma   90.00
#
_symmetry.space_group_name_H-M   'P 1'
#
loop_
_entity.id
_entity.type
_entity.pdbx_description
1 polymer ?
#
loop_
_entity_poly.entity_id
_entity_poly.type
_entity_poly.pdbx_seq_one_letter_code
_entity_poly.pdbx_strand_id
1 'polypeptide(L)'
;MLRTFASVALLSFQLNAAPLLLSGHLTKDVSQTKLAINKKIEGANEYLAVAEYQLSYADDYHSKPFRDLYDRNRFRKKFEEYTNQKVTKWDAAGLINDGTTKYDEDVVYELDNLIPMPPLLNRQGGAWYQLKSYELEMAKLLGRVSVVSGYHVKNGHSVYFKILVNEDNAVTVSFLMSEKDSNSNLSYYITSISCIESLIDRNVVAKEHPVFRTANSTAAQSPFVWTSGGKKPHKCRLSKSE
;
A
#
# COMPACT_ATOMS: atom_id res chain seq x y z
N MET A 1 12.69 -52.24 50.02
CA MET A 1 11.95 -50.96 49.88
C MET A 1 11.71 -50.72 48.40
N LEU A 2 10.44 -50.82 47.99
CA LEU A 2 9.92 -50.44 46.69
C LEU A 2 9.91 -48.92 46.57
N ARG A 3 10.35 -48.39 45.43
CA ARG A 3 10.02 -47.06 44.88
C ARG A 3 10.53 -47.04 43.42
N THR A 4 9.62 -47.13 42.45
CA THR A 4 9.26 -46.05 41.47
C THR A 4 10.22 -45.96 40.26
N PHE A 5 9.85 -45.74 38.99
CA PHE A 5 8.61 -45.44 38.27
C PHE A 5 8.78 -45.85 36.78
N ALA A 6 7.64 -46.06 36.12
CA ALA A 6 7.36 -46.25 34.70
C ALA A 6 8.40 -45.81 33.65
N SER A 7 8.71 -46.74 32.74
CA SER A 7 9.30 -46.45 31.43
C SER A 7 8.33 -45.62 30.58
N VAL A 8 8.71 -44.38 30.27
CA VAL A 8 8.09 -43.59 29.22
C VAL A 8 8.77 -43.97 27.90
N ALA A 9 8.04 -44.68 27.05
CA ALA A 9 8.42 -44.91 25.66
C ALA A 9 8.41 -43.56 24.92
N LEU A 10 9.59 -43.04 24.58
CA LEU A 10 9.72 -42.00 23.57
C LEU A 10 9.48 -42.63 22.19
N LEU A 11 8.29 -42.42 21.64
CA LEU A 11 8.03 -42.55 20.21
C LEU A 11 8.82 -41.48 19.47
N SER A 12 9.98 -41.86 18.96
CA SER A 12 10.71 -41.11 17.94
C SER A 12 9.94 -41.23 16.62
N PHE A 13 9.07 -40.25 16.34
CA PHE A 13 8.63 -40.01 14.96
C PHE A 13 9.81 -39.48 14.17
N GLN A 14 10.47 -40.37 13.42
CA GLN A 14 11.32 -39.98 12.31
C GLN A 14 10.44 -39.39 11.21
N LEU A 15 10.24 -38.06 11.24
CA LEU A 15 9.87 -37.33 10.04
C LEU A 15 11.07 -37.41 9.08
N ASN A 16 10.98 -38.30 8.11
CA ASN A 16 11.73 -38.20 6.86
C ASN A 16 11.30 -36.91 6.14
N ALA A 17 11.85 -35.77 6.55
CA ALA A 17 11.88 -34.58 5.73
C ALA A 17 12.99 -34.79 4.70
N ALA A 18 12.65 -35.49 3.62
CA ALA A 18 13.43 -35.39 2.40
C ALA A 18 13.46 -33.90 1.99
N PRO A 19 14.63 -33.33 1.67
CA PRO A 19 14.67 -32.02 1.06
C PRO A 19 14.08 -32.20 -0.34
N LEU A 20 12.80 -31.87 -0.49
CA LEU A 20 12.21 -31.63 -1.79
C LEU A 20 12.92 -30.40 -2.36
N LEU A 21 14.01 -30.67 -3.07
CA LEU A 21 14.66 -29.80 -4.03
C LEU A 21 13.63 -29.40 -5.09
N LEU A 22 12.74 -28.47 -4.76
CA LEU A 22 12.07 -27.63 -5.72
C LEU A 22 13.09 -26.61 -6.24
N SER A 23 14.02 -27.13 -7.03
CA SER A 23 14.80 -26.36 -8.02
C SER A 23 13.87 -26.02 -9.20
N GLY A 24 12.71 -25.44 -8.90
CA GLY A 24 11.81 -24.86 -9.89
C GLY A 24 12.11 -23.38 -9.98
N HIS A 25 13.01 -23.00 -10.89
CA HIS A 25 13.10 -21.66 -11.50
C HIS A 25 12.59 -20.49 -10.64
N LEU A 26 13.42 -20.03 -9.71
CA LEU A 26 13.35 -18.71 -9.05
C LEU A 26 13.74 -17.58 -10.04
N THR A 27 13.35 -17.70 -11.31
CA THR A 27 13.72 -16.80 -12.39
C THR A 27 12.49 -16.37 -13.16
N LYS A 28 11.70 -15.52 -12.52
CA LYS A 28 10.94 -14.38 -13.10
C LYS A 28 10.02 -13.83 -12.02
N ASP A 29 10.50 -12.86 -11.26
CA ASP A 29 9.62 -11.80 -10.80
C ASP A 29 10.31 -10.50 -11.15
N VAL A 30 9.91 -9.99 -12.32
CA VAL A 30 10.37 -8.72 -12.85
C VAL A 30 9.99 -7.67 -11.81
N SER A 31 10.97 -6.88 -11.37
CA SER A 31 10.82 -5.64 -10.61
C SER A 31 9.99 -4.62 -11.40
N GLN A 32 8.70 -4.88 -11.62
CA GLN A 32 7.80 -3.96 -12.29
C GLN A 32 7.35 -2.91 -11.29
N THR A 33 8.26 -2.00 -10.95
CA THR A 33 7.82 -0.67 -10.52
C THR A 33 7.41 0.05 -11.78
N LYS A 34 6.10 0.19 -11.98
CA LYS A 34 5.57 1.11 -12.98
C LYS A 34 5.07 2.32 -12.22
N LEU A 35 5.86 3.39 -12.22
CA LEU A 35 5.32 4.70 -11.88
C LEU A 35 4.45 5.15 -13.06
N ALA A 36 3.24 4.62 -13.12
CA ALA A 36 2.31 4.90 -14.18
C ALA A 36 1.56 6.20 -13.85
N ILE A 37 1.91 7.26 -14.58
CA ILE A 37 1.08 8.45 -14.85
C ILE A 37 1.21 9.56 -13.79
N ASN A 38 2.25 10.38 -13.89
CA ASN A 38 2.15 11.80 -13.53
C ASN A 38 1.49 12.54 -14.70
N LYS A 39 0.17 12.65 -14.70
CA LYS A 39 -0.54 13.35 -15.78
C LYS A 39 -1.07 14.67 -15.26
N LYS A 40 -0.37 15.74 -15.62
CA LYS A 40 -0.97 17.07 -15.65
C LYS A 40 -2.07 17.04 -16.69
N ILE A 41 -3.27 17.46 -16.31
CA ILE A 41 -4.38 17.64 -17.25
C ILE A 41 -4.37 19.12 -17.65
N GLU A 42 -3.98 19.39 -18.90
CA GLU A 42 -3.94 20.76 -19.42
C GLU A 42 -5.32 21.42 -19.33
N GLY A 43 -5.36 22.64 -18.77
CA GLY A 43 -6.60 23.42 -18.62
C GLY A 43 -7.45 23.13 -17.39
N ALA A 44 -7.06 22.19 -16.51
CA ALA A 44 -7.73 21.93 -15.24
C ALA A 44 -6.74 22.07 -14.07
N ASN A 45 -7.17 22.64 -12.94
CA ASN A 45 -6.46 22.56 -11.66
C ASN A 45 -6.57 21.13 -11.11
N GLU A 46 -6.08 20.18 -11.89
CA GLU A 46 -6.21 18.75 -11.68
C GLU A 46 -4.86 18.06 -11.92
N TYR A 47 -4.49 17.17 -11.00
CA TYR A 47 -3.28 16.38 -11.07
C TYR A 47 -3.55 14.97 -10.53
N LEU A 48 -3.03 13.97 -11.23
CA LEU A 48 -3.07 12.57 -10.83
C LEU A 48 -1.65 12.02 -10.88
N ALA A 49 -1.25 11.35 -9.80
CA ALA A 49 -0.04 10.55 -9.71
C ALA A 49 -0.40 9.15 -9.19
N VAL A 50 0.08 8.12 -9.87
CA VAL A 50 -0.13 6.71 -9.48
C VAL A 50 1.19 5.95 -9.58
N ALA A 51 1.42 5.08 -8.61
CA ALA A 51 2.52 4.13 -8.56
C ALA A 51 1.97 2.73 -8.42
N GLU A 52 2.45 1.83 -9.26
CA GLU A 52 2.21 0.39 -9.16
C GLU A 52 3.53 -0.29 -8.80
N TYR A 53 3.51 -1.10 -7.74
CA TYR A 53 4.68 -1.82 -7.26
C TYR A 53 4.27 -3.10 -6.54
N GLN A 54 5.25 -3.96 -6.30
CA GLN A 54 5.03 -5.24 -5.61
C GLN A 54 5.91 -5.34 -4.37
N LEU A 55 5.39 -5.98 -3.33
CA LEU A 55 6.11 -6.36 -2.13
C LEU A 55 6.06 -7.88 -1.96
N SER A 56 7.06 -8.43 -1.26
CA SER A 56 7.23 -9.85 -1.03
C SER A 56 7.76 -10.11 0.39
N TYR A 57 7.75 -11.38 0.79
CA TYR A 57 8.24 -11.81 2.11
C TYR A 57 9.73 -11.51 2.35
N ALA A 58 10.52 -11.36 1.29
CA ALA A 58 11.96 -11.09 1.37
C ALA A 58 12.27 -9.59 1.59
N ASP A 59 11.26 -8.74 1.55
CA ASP A 59 11.43 -7.29 1.68
C ASP A 59 11.51 -6.89 3.15
N ASP A 60 12.62 -6.25 3.53
CA ASP A 60 12.90 -5.84 4.90
C ASP A 60 12.71 -4.35 5.12
N TYR A 61 12.66 -3.96 6.39
CA TYR A 61 12.53 -2.56 6.80
C TYR A 61 13.85 -1.81 6.60
N HIS A 62 13.76 -0.62 6.00
CA HIS A 62 14.88 0.32 5.99
C HIS A 62 15.08 0.92 7.40
N SER A 63 16.31 0.89 7.92
CA SER A 63 16.62 1.41 9.27
C SER A 63 16.82 2.94 9.32
N LYS A 64 16.76 3.63 8.18
CA LYS A 64 16.96 5.09 8.08
C LYS A 64 15.77 5.74 7.39
N PRO A 65 14.83 6.35 8.15
CA PRO A 65 13.58 6.84 7.56
C PRO A 65 13.65 8.25 6.95
N PHE A 66 14.73 9.02 7.10
CA PHE A 66 14.78 10.41 6.60
C PHE A 66 16.19 10.80 6.15
N ARG A 67 16.37 11.08 4.85
CA ARG A 67 17.60 11.65 4.28
C ARG A 67 17.29 12.85 3.40
N ASP A 68 18.26 13.77 3.36
CA ASP A 68 18.25 15.07 2.68
C ASP A 68 18.35 15.02 1.15
N LEU A 69 18.10 13.86 0.51
CA LEU A 69 18.24 13.69 -0.94
C LEU A 69 17.21 14.47 -1.77
N TYR A 70 16.16 14.96 -1.13
CA TYR A 70 15.03 15.57 -1.79
C TYR A 70 15.10 17.11 -1.82
N ASP A 71 15.01 17.68 -3.03
CA ASP A 71 14.96 19.12 -3.27
C ASP A 71 13.57 19.71 -2.91
N ARG A 72 13.49 20.25 -1.70
CA ARG A 72 12.29 20.92 -1.16
C ARG A 72 11.79 22.08 -2.03
N ASN A 73 12.69 22.83 -2.65
CA ASN A 73 12.31 23.99 -3.46
C ASN A 73 11.65 23.54 -4.75
N ARG A 74 12.23 22.53 -5.42
CA ARG A 74 11.70 21.97 -6.65
C ARG A 74 10.32 21.33 -6.46
N PHE A 75 10.10 20.66 -5.34
CA PHE A 75 8.77 20.14 -5.01
C PHE A 75 7.74 21.19 -4.68
N ARG A 76 8.11 22.20 -3.87
CA ARG A 76 7.19 23.30 -3.58
C ARG A 76 6.74 23.92 -4.90
N LYS A 77 7.66 24.14 -5.84
CA LYS A 77 7.36 24.64 -7.18
C LYS A 77 6.47 23.69 -8.01
N LYS A 78 6.69 22.37 -7.95
CA LYS A 78 5.87 21.37 -8.66
C LYS A 78 4.41 21.37 -8.17
N PHE A 79 4.18 21.58 -6.87
CA PHE A 79 2.86 21.43 -6.25
C PHE A 79 2.21 22.75 -5.79
N GLU A 80 2.82 23.90 -6.07
CA GLU A 80 2.31 25.22 -5.67
C GLU A 80 0.88 25.48 -6.19
N GLU A 81 0.59 25.07 -7.43
CA GLU A 81 -0.72 25.24 -8.07
C GLU A 81 -1.77 24.19 -7.62
N TYR A 82 -1.34 23.12 -6.95
CA TYR A 82 -2.16 21.96 -6.63
C TYR A 82 -2.46 21.81 -5.14
N THR A 83 -1.74 22.52 -4.28
CA THR A 83 -1.94 22.40 -2.84
C THR A 83 -3.08 23.30 -2.36
N ASN A 84 -3.88 22.77 -1.44
CA ASN A 84 -4.90 23.54 -0.75
C ASN A 84 -4.24 24.65 0.09
N GLN A 85 -4.47 25.92 -0.25
CA GLN A 85 -3.90 27.07 0.46
C GLN A 85 -4.31 27.14 1.94
N LYS A 86 -5.39 26.44 2.36
CA LYS A 86 -5.81 26.37 3.76
C LYS A 86 -4.95 25.41 4.60
N VAL A 87 -4.20 24.50 3.97
CA VAL A 87 -3.25 23.61 4.65
C VAL A 87 -1.92 24.34 4.75
N THR A 88 -1.52 24.68 5.98
CA THR A 88 -0.36 25.56 6.24
C THR A 88 0.98 24.84 6.15
N LYS A 89 0.99 23.51 6.19
CA LYS A 89 2.21 22.68 6.13
C LYS A 89 1.93 21.41 5.33
N TRP A 90 2.83 21.12 4.39
CA TRP A 90 2.83 19.93 3.57
C TRP A 90 4.12 19.15 3.82
N ASP A 91 3.99 17.85 4.08
CA ASP A 91 5.11 16.93 4.02
C ASP A 91 5.20 16.36 2.59
N ALA A 92 6.39 15.92 2.19
CA ALA A 92 6.57 15.10 1.00
C ALA A 92 6.39 13.63 1.38
N ALA A 93 5.37 12.98 0.83
CA ALA A 93 5.08 11.57 1.05
C ALA A 93 5.38 10.77 -0.22
N GLY A 94 6.01 9.59 -0.08
CA GLY A 94 6.20 8.67 -1.20
C GLY A 94 4.93 7.87 -1.52
N LEU A 95 4.65 7.69 -2.81
CA LEU A 95 3.63 6.77 -3.30
C LEU A 95 4.11 5.31 -3.17
N ILE A 96 5.33 5.04 -3.62
CA ILE A 96 6.08 3.81 -3.37
C ILE A 96 6.48 3.79 -1.89
N ASN A 97 6.37 2.61 -1.28
CA ASN A 97 6.72 2.39 0.11
C ASN A 97 8.23 2.66 0.31
N ASP A 98 8.55 3.70 1.06
CA ASP A 98 9.91 4.12 1.45
C ASP A 98 10.42 3.39 2.69
N GLY A 99 9.58 2.53 3.29
CA GLY A 99 9.94 1.69 4.42
C GLY A 99 10.63 0.38 4.02
N THR A 100 10.67 0.02 2.73
CA THR A 100 11.29 -1.22 2.25
C THR A 100 12.71 -1.02 1.73
N THR A 101 13.56 -2.04 1.88
CA THR A 101 14.90 -2.12 1.27
C THR A 101 14.88 -2.52 -0.21
N LYS A 102 13.72 -2.88 -0.77
CA LYS A 102 13.59 -3.39 -2.15
C LYS A 102 13.93 -2.36 -3.22
N TYR A 103 13.63 -1.09 -2.97
CA TYR A 103 13.79 -0.01 -3.94
C TYR A 103 14.95 0.89 -3.55
N ASP A 104 15.74 1.30 -4.53
CA ASP A 104 16.84 2.25 -4.31
C ASP A 104 16.32 3.57 -3.73
N GLU A 105 17.13 4.18 -2.84
CA GLU A 105 16.82 5.47 -2.20
C GLU A 105 16.46 6.53 -3.26
N ASP A 106 17.16 6.55 -4.39
CA ASP A 106 16.93 7.50 -5.48
C ASP A 106 15.53 7.37 -6.10
N VAL A 107 14.98 6.15 -6.16
CA VAL A 107 13.63 5.90 -6.72
C VAL A 107 12.54 6.33 -5.74
N VAL A 108 12.71 6.01 -4.44
CA VAL A 108 11.69 6.34 -3.43
C VAL A 108 11.68 7.82 -3.06
N TYR A 109 12.80 8.53 -3.22
CA TYR A 109 12.90 9.97 -2.97
C TYR A 109 12.89 10.83 -4.24
N GLU A 110 12.69 10.22 -5.42
CA GLU A 110 12.54 10.96 -6.66
C GLU A 110 11.29 11.86 -6.61
N LEU A 111 11.40 13.06 -7.17
CA LEU A 111 10.33 14.05 -7.20
C LEU A 111 9.01 13.53 -7.81
N ASP A 112 9.11 12.52 -8.67
CA ASP A 112 7.98 11.89 -9.33
C ASP A 112 7.26 10.85 -8.47
N ASN A 113 7.92 10.29 -7.45
CA ASN A 113 7.29 9.46 -6.43
C ASN A 113 6.68 10.27 -5.28
N LEU A 114 7.10 11.53 -5.12
CA LEU A 114 6.71 12.37 -3.99
C LEU A 114 5.45 13.20 -4.28
N ILE A 115 4.54 13.19 -3.31
CA ILE A 115 3.26 13.92 -3.34
C ILE A 115 3.11 14.81 -2.09
N PRO A 116 2.35 15.91 -2.17
CA PRO A 116 2.04 16.73 -1.01
C PRO A 116 1.03 16.01 -0.12
N MET A 117 1.36 15.85 1.16
CA MET A 117 0.45 15.24 2.14
C MET A 117 0.43 16.03 3.46
N PRO A 118 -0.74 16.17 4.12
CA PRO A 118 -0.81 16.74 5.47
C PRO A 118 0.05 15.94 6.48
N PRO A 119 0.78 16.62 7.37
CA PRO A 119 1.58 15.97 8.41
C PRO A 119 0.83 14.96 9.27
N LEU A 120 -0.46 15.22 9.53
CA LEU A 120 -1.32 14.33 10.34
C LEU A 120 -1.59 12.98 9.67
N LEU A 121 -1.45 12.87 8.34
CA LEU A 121 -1.57 11.61 7.62
C LEU A 121 -0.21 10.91 7.46
N ASN A 122 0.84 11.66 7.14
CA ASN A 122 2.14 11.10 6.73
C ASN A 122 3.06 10.68 7.89
N ARG A 123 2.94 11.32 9.07
CA ARG A 123 3.85 11.08 10.20
C ARG A 123 3.39 9.91 11.06
N GLN A 124 4.26 9.48 11.97
CA GLN A 124 3.96 8.43 12.94
C GLN A 124 2.63 8.70 13.66
N GLY A 125 1.75 7.70 13.68
CA GLY A 125 0.38 7.81 14.19
C GLY A 125 -0.66 8.17 13.14
N GLY A 126 -0.25 8.70 11.98
CA GLY A 126 -1.13 8.98 10.84
C GLY A 126 -1.46 7.75 10.00
N ALA A 127 -2.58 7.78 9.29
CA ALA A 127 -3.07 6.62 8.55
C ALA A 127 -2.17 6.22 7.36
N TRP A 128 -1.54 7.18 6.67
CA TRP A 128 -0.61 6.85 5.58
C TRP A 128 0.65 6.16 6.09
N TYR A 129 1.19 6.64 7.23
CA TYR A 129 2.30 5.98 7.91
C TYR A 129 1.95 4.53 8.27
N GLN A 130 0.77 4.32 8.87
CA GLN A 130 0.30 2.98 9.24
C GLN A 130 0.07 2.06 8.04
N LEU A 131 -0.44 2.59 6.92
CA LEU A 131 -0.61 1.80 5.69
C LEU A 131 0.73 1.28 5.16
N LYS A 132 1.78 2.11 5.19
CA LYS A 132 3.12 1.67 4.77
C LYS A 132 3.64 0.50 5.61
N SER A 133 3.42 0.53 6.92
CA SER A 133 3.77 -0.60 7.80
C SER A 133 2.92 -1.83 7.51
N TYR A 134 1.61 -1.64 7.36
CA TYR A 134 0.65 -2.71 7.10
C TYR A 134 0.94 -3.44 5.77
N GLU A 135 1.31 -2.73 4.71
CA GLU A 135 1.72 -3.33 3.43
C GLU A 135 2.87 -4.32 3.57
N LEU A 136 3.91 -3.94 4.31
CA LEU A 136 5.09 -4.79 4.54
C LEU A 136 4.76 -5.97 5.44
N GLU A 137 3.98 -5.75 6.49
CA GLU A 137 3.49 -6.83 7.35
C GLU A 137 2.68 -7.86 6.56
N MET A 138 1.79 -7.41 5.68
CA MET A 138 0.98 -8.32 4.85
C MET A 138 1.83 -9.05 3.82
N ALA A 139 2.83 -8.41 3.21
CA ALA A 139 3.77 -9.09 2.31
C ALA A 139 4.58 -10.18 3.04
N LYS A 140 4.97 -9.94 4.30
CA LYS A 140 5.63 -10.95 5.13
C LYS A 140 4.72 -12.12 5.50
N LEU A 141 3.44 -11.86 5.75
CA LEU A 141 2.47 -12.89 6.15
C LEU A 141 1.92 -13.70 4.98
N LEU A 142 1.71 -13.06 3.82
CA LEU A 142 0.93 -13.61 2.71
C LEU A 142 1.76 -13.91 1.47
N GLY A 143 3.04 -13.53 1.46
CA GLY A 143 3.88 -13.60 0.27
C GLY A 143 3.70 -12.37 -0.62
N ARG A 144 3.40 -12.56 -1.90
CA ARG A 144 3.39 -11.43 -2.85
C ARG A 144 2.15 -10.55 -2.64
N VAL A 145 2.38 -9.24 -2.56
CA VAL A 145 1.33 -8.21 -2.50
C VAL A 145 1.61 -7.17 -3.57
N SER A 146 0.71 -7.08 -4.54
CA SER A 146 0.69 -5.99 -5.52
C SER A 146 -0.02 -4.77 -4.93
N VAL A 147 0.56 -3.58 -5.13
CA VAL A 147 0.08 -2.32 -4.58
C VAL A 147 -0.12 -1.30 -5.70
N VAL A 148 -1.30 -0.69 -5.76
CA VAL A 148 -1.54 0.58 -6.48
C VAL A 148 -1.65 1.67 -5.43
N SER A 149 -0.79 2.67 -5.49
CA SER A 149 -0.77 3.82 -4.58
C SER A 149 -0.96 5.09 -5.39
N GLY A 150 -1.84 5.98 -4.98
CA GLY A 150 -2.12 7.16 -5.78
C GLY A 150 -2.57 8.39 -5.02
N TYR A 151 -2.44 9.51 -5.72
CA TYR A 151 -2.78 10.85 -5.30
C TYR A 151 -3.53 11.53 -6.43
N HIS A 152 -4.71 12.06 -6.12
CA HIS A 152 -5.49 12.86 -7.04
C HIS A 152 -5.84 14.17 -6.38
N VAL A 153 -5.72 15.25 -7.14
CA VAL A 153 -6.16 16.56 -6.70
C VAL A 153 -6.97 17.21 -7.79
N LYS A 154 -8.10 17.81 -7.40
CA LYS A 154 -9.00 18.52 -8.31
C LYS A 154 -9.59 19.72 -7.57
N ASN A 155 -9.44 20.90 -8.16
CA ASN A 155 -9.95 22.16 -7.58
C ASN A 155 -9.47 22.39 -6.13
N GLY A 156 -8.21 22.05 -5.84
CA GLY A 156 -7.61 22.22 -4.51
C GLY A 156 -8.04 21.20 -3.46
N HIS A 157 -8.84 20.18 -3.82
CA HIS A 157 -9.19 19.05 -2.96
C HIS A 157 -8.37 17.83 -3.32
N SER A 158 -7.71 17.22 -2.33
CA SER A 158 -6.67 16.21 -2.50
C SER A 158 -7.08 14.90 -1.84
N VAL A 159 -7.08 13.83 -2.60
CA VAL A 159 -7.36 12.48 -2.10
C VAL A 159 -6.16 11.57 -2.33
N TYR A 160 -6.01 10.63 -1.41
CA TYR A 160 -4.94 9.64 -1.39
C TYR A 160 -5.58 8.27 -1.33
N PHE A 161 -5.06 7.32 -2.10
CA PHE A 161 -5.60 5.97 -2.09
C PHE A 161 -4.51 4.92 -2.18
N LYS A 162 -4.81 3.74 -1.64
CA LYS A 162 -4.01 2.54 -1.83
C LYS A 162 -4.90 1.34 -2.08
N ILE A 163 -4.51 0.48 -3.00
CA ILE A 163 -5.18 -0.77 -3.35
C ILE A 163 -4.15 -1.87 -3.21
N LEU A 164 -4.40 -2.81 -2.31
CA LEU A 164 -3.54 -3.96 -2.04
C LEU A 164 -4.25 -5.21 -2.56
N VAL A 165 -3.53 -5.99 -3.35
CA VAL A 165 -4.00 -7.26 -3.89
C VAL A 165 -2.99 -8.34 -3.58
N ASN A 166 -3.43 -9.39 -2.88
CA ASN A 166 -2.66 -10.62 -2.79
C ASN A 166 -3.00 -11.49 -4.00
N GLU A 167 -1.98 -11.84 -4.76
CA GLU A 167 -2.14 -12.52 -6.05
C GLU A 167 -2.63 -13.95 -5.86
N ASP A 168 -2.07 -14.63 -4.84
CA ASP A 168 -2.29 -16.04 -4.59
C ASP A 168 -3.72 -16.34 -4.11
N ASN A 169 -4.32 -15.44 -3.34
CA ASN A 169 -5.64 -15.62 -2.75
C ASN A 169 -6.73 -14.74 -3.36
N ALA A 170 -6.40 -13.92 -4.37
CA ALA A 170 -7.31 -12.99 -5.05
C ALA A 170 -8.13 -12.09 -4.11
N VAL A 171 -7.57 -11.75 -2.96
CA VAL A 171 -8.21 -10.86 -2.00
C VAL A 171 -7.68 -9.44 -2.19
N THR A 172 -8.58 -8.48 -2.00
CA THR A 172 -8.35 -7.07 -2.26
C THR A 172 -8.77 -6.25 -1.04
N VAL A 173 -7.90 -5.34 -0.63
CA VAL A 173 -8.20 -4.32 0.37
C VAL A 173 -7.83 -2.97 -0.23
N SER A 174 -8.72 -1.99 -0.14
CA SER A 174 -8.49 -0.66 -0.68
C SER A 174 -8.89 0.43 0.30
N PHE A 175 -8.12 1.51 0.29
CA PHE A 175 -8.20 2.62 1.23
C PHE A 175 -8.29 3.94 0.47
N LEU A 176 -9.06 4.89 1.02
CA LEU A 176 -9.23 6.24 0.47
C LEU A 176 -9.28 7.26 1.60
N MET A 177 -8.41 8.27 1.50
CA MET A 177 -8.21 9.35 2.45
C MET A 177 -8.35 10.69 1.72
N SER A 178 -8.71 11.73 2.46
CA SER A 178 -8.73 13.13 2.00
C SER A 178 -7.74 13.98 2.79
N GLU A 179 -7.43 15.18 2.30
CA GLU A 179 -6.52 16.10 3.00
C GLU A 179 -7.03 16.59 4.37
N LYS A 180 -8.31 16.34 4.67
CA LYS A 180 -8.98 16.75 5.92
C LYS A 180 -8.98 15.65 6.98
N ASP A 181 -8.56 14.46 6.61
CA ASP A 181 -8.60 13.30 7.47
C ASP A 181 -7.48 13.33 8.54
N SER A 182 -7.81 12.79 9.71
CA SER A 182 -6.90 12.73 10.86
C SER A 182 -7.08 11.47 11.72
N ASN A 183 -8.01 10.59 11.36
CA ASN A 183 -8.21 9.33 12.07
C ASN A 183 -6.99 8.43 11.83
N SER A 184 -6.50 7.78 12.87
CA SER A 184 -5.38 6.86 12.77
C SER A 184 -5.82 5.44 12.42
N ASN A 185 -7.08 5.07 12.63
CA ASN A 185 -7.58 3.72 12.40
C ASN A 185 -7.79 3.44 10.90
N LEU A 186 -6.98 2.54 10.34
CA LEU A 186 -7.06 2.11 8.94
C LEU A 186 -8.46 1.62 8.52
N SER A 187 -9.21 1.02 9.45
CA SER A 187 -10.54 0.48 9.14
C SER A 187 -11.54 1.56 8.74
N TYR A 188 -11.31 2.79 9.18
CA TYR A 188 -12.13 3.96 8.83
C TYR A 188 -11.97 4.36 7.35
N TYR A 189 -10.88 3.96 6.70
CA TYR A 189 -10.51 4.39 5.35
C TYR A 189 -10.87 3.38 4.27
N ILE A 190 -11.42 2.23 4.63
CA ILE A 190 -11.72 1.18 3.67
C ILE A 190 -12.83 1.64 2.72
N THR A 191 -12.61 1.42 1.43
CA THR A 191 -13.59 1.71 0.38
C THR A 191 -13.36 0.78 -0.81
N SER A 192 -14.34 0.60 -1.70
CA SER A 192 -14.15 -0.21 -2.92
C SER A 192 -13.29 0.50 -3.98
N ILE A 193 -12.62 -0.27 -4.84
CA ILE A 193 -11.86 0.27 -6.00
C ILE A 193 -12.76 1.11 -6.89
N SER A 194 -13.95 0.61 -7.20
CA SER A 194 -14.97 1.34 -7.98
C SER A 194 -15.31 2.70 -7.38
N CYS A 195 -15.24 2.85 -6.06
CA CYS A 195 -15.44 4.14 -5.39
C CYS A 195 -14.30 5.11 -5.68
N ILE A 196 -13.07 4.62 -5.60
CA ILE A 196 -11.86 5.40 -5.91
C ILE A 196 -11.93 5.84 -7.38
N GLU A 197 -12.18 4.90 -8.30
CA GLU A 197 -12.22 5.17 -9.74
C GLU A 197 -13.34 6.13 -10.14
N SER A 198 -14.51 6.00 -9.50
CA SER A 198 -15.63 6.93 -9.71
C SER A 198 -15.33 8.33 -9.19
N LEU A 199 -14.63 8.45 -8.05
CA LEU A 199 -14.29 9.74 -7.46
C LEU A 199 -13.30 10.52 -8.32
N ILE A 200 -12.26 9.84 -8.80
CA ILE A 200 -11.20 10.45 -9.59
C ILE A 200 -11.53 10.47 -11.09
N ASP A 201 -12.67 9.90 -11.49
CA ASP A 201 -13.13 9.77 -12.88
C ASP A 201 -12.12 9.04 -13.78
N ARG A 202 -11.39 8.05 -13.24
CA ARG A 202 -10.35 7.31 -13.98
C ARG A 202 -10.25 5.89 -13.48
N ASN A 203 -9.92 4.98 -14.39
CA ASN A 203 -9.49 3.63 -14.00
C ASN A 203 -8.01 3.70 -13.59
N VAL A 204 -7.71 3.28 -12.37
CA VAL A 204 -6.32 3.21 -11.85
C VAL A 204 -5.84 1.78 -11.74
N VAL A 205 -6.75 0.83 -11.87
CA VAL A 205 -6.43 -0.57 -11.95
C VAL A 205 -6.45 -0.98 -13.43
N ALA A 206 -5.26 -1.17 -14.01
CA ALA A 206 -5.17 -1.67 -15.37
C ALA A 206 -5.72 -3.12 -15.42
N LYS A 207 -6.85 -3.32 -16.11
CA LYS A 207 -7.44 -4.66 -16.33
C LYS A 207 -6.49 -5.62 -17.06
N GLU A 208 -5.45 -5.08 -17.71
CA GLU A 208 -4.39 -5.80 -18.40
C GLU A 208 -3.31 -6.31 -17.43
N HIS A 209 -3.18 -5.75 -16.23
CA HIS A 209 -2.25 -6.25 -15.22
C HIS A 209 -2.79 -7.59 -14.68
N PRO A 210 -2.06 -8.72 -14.84
CA PRO A 210 -2.58 -10.06 -14.58
C PRO A 210 -3.17 -10.23 -13.17
N VAL A 211 -2.52 -9.59 -12.19
CA VAL A 211 -2.86 -9.65 -10.77
C VAL A 211 -4.12 -8.85 -10.45
N PHE A 212 -4.27 -7.67 -11.06
CA PHE A 212 -5.40 -6.82 -10.72
C PHE A 212 -6.66 -7.17 -11.53
N ARG A 213 -6.53 -7.98 -12.58
CA ARG A 213 -7.67 -8.55 -13.29
C ARG A 213 -8.57 -9.40 -12.37
N THR A 214 -8.01 -10.01 -11.33
CA THR A 214 -8.75 -10.82 -10.35
C THR A 214 -9.24 -10.01 -9.15
N ALA A 215 -8.92 -8.71 -9.06
CA ALA A 215 -9.33 -7.86 -7.95
C ALA A 215 -10.85 -7.63 -7.96
N ASN A 216 -11.48 -7.74 -6.79
CA ASN A 216 -12.90 -7.41 -6.65
C ASN A 216 -13.07 -5.89 -6.59
N SER A 217 -13.56 -5.28 -7.66
CA SER A 217 -13.66 -3.82 -7.76
C SER A 217 -14.86 -3.23 -7.01
N THR A 218 -15.88 -4.04 -6.69
CA THR A 218 -17.16 -3.58 -6.13
C THR A 218 -17.24 -3.62 -4.60
N ALA A 219 -16.35 -4.34 -3.95
CA ALA A 219 -16.35 -4.53 -2.50
C ALA A 219 -14.92 -4.50 -1.97
N ALA A 220 -14.72 -3.84 -0.84
CA ALA A 220 -13.45 -3.88 -0.13
C ALA A 220 -13.57 -4.70 1.16
N GLN A 221 -12.53 -5.49 1.43
CA GLN A 221 -12.49 -6.32 2.62
C GLN A 221 -11.87 -5.57 3.81
N SER A 222 -12.14 -6.06 5.02
CA SER A 222 -11.51 -5.56 6.25
C SER A 222 -9.97 -5.61 6.15
N PRO A 223 -9.21 -4.73 6.81
CA PRO A 223 -7.75 -4.77 6.80
C PRO A 223 -7.27 -6.02 7.55
N PHE A 224 -8.11 -6.60 8.40
CA PHE A 224 -7.83 -7.84 9.11
C PHE A 224 -8.38 -9.07 8.39
N VAL A 225 -8.89 -8.97 7.16
CA VAL A 225 -9.51 -10.12 6.49
C VAL A 225 -8.54 -11.30 6.34
N TRP A 226 -7.27 -10.97 6.19
CA TRP A 226 -6.14 -11.90 6.09
C TRP A 226 -5.87 -12.69 7.37
N THR A 227 -6.05 -12.04 8.52
CA THR A 227 -5.67 -12.58 9.84
C THR A 227 -6.87 -13.03 10.68
N SER A 228 -8.07 -12.52 10.39
CA SER A 228 -9.28 -12.70 11.19
C SER A 228 -10.49 -13.21 10.41
N GLY A 229 -10.37 -13.39 9.09
CA GLY A 229 -11.44 -13.91 8.24
C GLY A 229 -12.70 -13.03 8.19
N GLY A 230 -12.61 -11.77 8.64
CA GLY A 230 -13.72 -10.82 8.66
C GLY A 230 -14.12 -10.36 7.25
N LYS A 231 -15.16 -10.99 6.69
CA LYS A 231 -15.60 -10.79 5.29
C LYS A 231 -16.63 -9.68 5.08
N LYS A 232 -16.93 -8.81 6.06
CA LYS A 232 -17.96 -7.79 5.85
C LYS A 232 -17.46 -6.76 4.82
N PRO A 233 -18.06 -6.69 3.63
CA PRO A 233 -17.60 -5.79 2.59
C PRO A 233 -17.97 -4.34 2.97
N HIS A 234 -17.00 -3.44 2.85
CA HIS A 234 -17.24 -2.01 2.99
C HIS A 234 -17.73 -1.45 1.65
N LYS A 235 -18.77 -0.60 1.70
CA LYS A 235 -19.28 0.16 0.55
C LYS A 235 -18.42 1.43 0.34
N CYS A 236 -18.85 2.28 -0.57
CA CYS A 236 -18.27 3.60 -0.80
C CYS A 236 -18.31 4.49 0.44
N ARG A 237 -17.14 5.01 0.85
CA ARG A 237 -17.07 5.98 1.95
C ARG A 237 -17.58 7.38 1.59
N LEU A 238 -17.53 7.78 0.33
CA LEU A 238 -17.85 9.16 -0.09
C LEU A 238 -19.31 9.36 -0.54
N SER A 239 -20.19 8.36 -0.40
CA SER A 239 -21.63 8.63 -0.47
C SER A 239 -22.01 9.49 0.74
N LYS A 240 -22.67 10.63 0.52
CA LYS A 240 -23.04 11.68 1.49
C LYS A 240 -23.96 11.23 2.65
N SER A 241 -23.75 10.07 3.27
CA SER A 241 -24.68 9.50 4.25
C SER A 241 -24.00 8.58 5.27
N GLU A 242 -22.89 9.02 5.85
CA GLU A 242 -22.44 8.57 7.18
C GLU A 242 -22.01 9.77 8.02
#